data_AF-H9UJG4-F1
#
_entry.id   AF-H9UJG4-F1
#
_cell.length_a   1.000
_cell.length_b   1.000
_cell.length_c   1.000
_cell.angle_alpha   90.00
_cell.angle_beta   90.00
_cell.angle_gamma   90.00
#
_symmetry.space_group_name_H-M   'P 1'
#
loop_
_entity.id
_entity.type
_entity.pdbx_description
1 polymer ?
#
loop_
_entity_poly.entity_id
_entity_poly.type
_entity_poly.pdbx_seq_one_letter_code
_entity_poly.pdbx_strand_id
1 'polypeptide(L)'
;MRAVSAVILILFLGSCATYTQVDFNRDVIRHRHPQDAPLWMGLIPGLPQAFHRDPIGLLYAAGFIAPLAFQLVYMEMNVDQSLSGDAYDAEYDRVFNEFYSTYWPYMLGNYAVWASASMLTAEYVNRSQFSRYKLFAVDSYEIDLSRYSGSRSAVGKMISGEISQIRADRLNDEREQMEQLEREKAARLEQERRLQETQRIQNNRAHIAEIEEIISALPDFSFEFDESADINDEKTRLKNALSHKYRTHYQKYEVRLQNAGVFRSGLYGISDLQEMVGMILNNKEVVTRETGRLLSEYPEDEFLWIIINEVRPGMSRDAVIESWGFPETINETRSFDTLREQFVYGNRRYVYLENGIVTSVQQPR
;
A
#
# COMPACT_ATOMS: atom_id res chain seq x y z
N MET A 1 -35.75 -3.04 -0.52
CA MET A 1 -34.65 -3.78 0.16
C MET A 1 -34.84 -5.30 0.22
N ARG A 2 -36.04 -5.84 0.54
CA ARG A 2 -36.25 -7.30 0.71
C ARG A 2 -35.81 -8.19 -0.48
N ALA A 3 -35.92 -7.71 -1.71
CA ALA A 3 -35.48 -8.47 -2.90
C ALA A 3 -33.96 -8.58 -3.03
N VAL A 4 -33.21 -7.53 -2.64
CA VAL A 4 -31.74 -7.53 -2.69
C VAL A 4 -31.17 -8.44 -1.61
N SER A 5 -31.76 -8.40 -0.40
CA SER A 5 -31.41 -9.32 0.68
C SER A 5 -31.68 -10.79 0.33
N ALA A 6 -32.77 -11.08 -0.40
CA ALA A 6 -33.08 -12.43 -0.87
C ALA A 6 -32.08 -12.93 -1.94
N VAL A 7 -31.67 -12.07 -2.87
CA VAL A 7 -30.66 -12.41 -3.89
C VAL A 7 -29.29 -12.67 -3.24
N ILE A 8 -28.89 -11.85 -2.27
CA ILE A 8 -27.65 -12.05 -1.51
C ILE A 8 -27.70 -13.36 -0.72
N LEU A 9 -28.83 -13.69 -0.07
CA LEU A 9 -29.01 -14.94 0.65
C LEU A 9 -28.95 -16.16 -0.30
N ILE A 10 -29.54 -16.08 -1.49
CA ILE A 10 -29.52 -17.17 -2.47
C ILE A 10 -28.10 -17.38 -3.03
N LEU A 11 -27.38 -16.30 -3.34
CA LEU A 11 -25.98 -16.38 -3.78
C LEU A 11 -25.07 -16.92 -2.66
N PHE A 12 -25.35 -16.57 -1.40
CA PHE A 12 -24.67 -17.06 -0.21
C PHE A 12 -24.93 -18.56 0.03
N LEU A 13 -26.18 -19.02 -0.07
CA LEU A 13 -26.51 -20.44 0.05
C LEU A 13 -25.95 -21.27 -1.11
N GLY A 14 -25.88 -20.70 -2.32
CA GLY A 14 -25.28 -21.34 -3.49
C GLY A 14 -23.76 -21.53 -3.38
N SER A 15 -23.04 -20.55 -2.79
CA SER A 15 -21.59 -20.66 -2.57
C SER A 15 -21.25 -21.66 -1.45
N CYS A 16 -22.08 -21.73 -0.39
CA CYS A 16 -21.95 -22.76 0.64
C CYS A 16 -22.16 -24.17 0.08
N ALA A 17 -23.14 -24.39 -0.80
CA ALA A 17 -23.45 -25.70 -1.37
C ALA A 17 -22.35 -26.23 -2.33
N THR A 18 -21.77 -25.35 -3.14
CA THR A 18 -20.72 -25.71 -4.10
C THR A 18 -19.40 -26.08 -3.43
N TYR A 19 -19.05 -25.43 -2.31
CA TYR A 19 -17.84 -25.76 -1.55
C TYR A 19 -17.98 -27.10 -0.80
N THR A 20 -19.18 -27.43 -0.30
CA THR A 20 -19.43 -28.75 0.32
C THR A 20 -19.36 -29.94 -0.64
N GLN A 21 -19.32 -29.75 -1.97
CA GLN A 21 -19.15 -30.86 -2.90
C GLN A 21 -17.71 -31.10 -3.34
N VAL A 22 -16.86 -30.06 -3.35
CA VAL A 22 -15.49 -30.17 -3.88
C VAL A 22 -14.53 -30.81 -2.87
N ASP A 23 -14.75 -30.65 -1.56
CA ASP A 23 -13.87 -31.20 -0.52
C ASP A 23 -14.30 -32.56 0.06
N PHE A 24 -15.47 -33.09 -0.32
CA PHE A 24 -15.88 -34.47 0.05
C PHE A 24 -15.26 -35.51 -0.88
N ASN A 25 -13.96 -35.41 -1.13
CA ASN A 25 -13.21 -36.48 -1.79
C ASN A 25 -12.91 -37.61 -0.79
N ARG A 26 -13.26 -38.83 -1.17
CA ARG A 26 -13.60 -39.97 -0.29
C ARG A 26 -12.46 -40.58 0.53
N ASP A 27 -11.22 -40.10 0.35
CA ASP A 27 -10.04 -40.82 0.83
C ASP A 27 -9.38 -40.24 2.08
N VAL A 28 -9.74 -39.02 2.51
CA VAL A 28 -9.06 -38.35 3.66
C VAL A 28 -9.79 -38.53 5.00
N ILE A 29 -11.06 -38.94 5.03
CA ILE A 29 -11.81 -39.12 6.29
C ILE A 29 -12.36 -40.53 6.38
N ARG A 30 -11.54 -41.48 6.87
CA ARG A 30 -12.04 -42.80 7.28
C ARG A 30 -12.46 -42.89 8.74
N HIS A 31 -12.25 -41.87 9.58
CA HIS A 31 -12.48 -42.00 11.03
C HIS A 31 -13.32 -40.86 11.62
N ARG A 32 -14.59 -40.76 11.19
CA ARG A 32 -15.80 -40.45 11.99
C ARG A 32 -16.94 -40.11 11.04
N HIS A 33 -18.11 -40.70 11.29
CA HIS A 33 -19.31 -40.51 10.48
C HIS A 33 -19.85 -39.07 10.67
N PRO A 34 -20.31 -38.35 9.62
CA PRO A 34 -20.79 -36.96 9.72
C PRO A 34 -22.12 -36.75 10.47
N GLN A 35 -22.67 -37.78 11.13
CA GLN A 35 -24.02 -37.75 11.69
C GLN A 35 -24.14 -36.99 13.03
N ASP A 36 -23.02 -36.60 13.65
CA ASP A 36 -23.02 -35.94 14.96
C ASP A 36 -22.71 -34.43 14.91
N ALA A 37 -22.41 -33.87 13.73
CA ALA A 37 -22.21 -32.44 13.61
C ALA A 37 -23.58 -31.74 13.60
N PRO A 38 -23.88 -30.86 14.57
CA PRO A 38 -25.18 -30.19 14.62
C PRO A 38 -25.35 -29.30 13.38
N LEU A 39 -26.56 -29.29 12.81
CA LEU A 39 -26.93 -28.65 11.53
C LEU A 39 -26.40 -27.21 11.38
N TRP A 40 -26.30 -26.47 12.49
CA TRP A 40 -25.83 -25.09 12.50
C TRP A 40 -24.34 -24.95 12.14
N MET A 41 -23.52 -25.99 12.28
CA MET A 41 -22.10 -25.94 11.90
C MET A 41 -21.89 -25.77 10.39
N GLY A 42 -22.86 -26.17 9.57
CA GLY A 42 -22.81 -25.92 8.11
C GLY A 42 -23.12 -24.47 7.71
N LEU A 43 -23.60 -23.64 8.64
CA LEU A 43 -23.98 -22.25 8.38
C LEU A 43 -22.80 -21.27 8.47
N ILE A 44 -21.67 -21.68 9.05
CA ILE A 44 -20.48 -20.84 9.20
C ILE A 44 -19.36 -21.43 8.33
N PRO A 45 -18.96 -20.73 7.24
CA PRO A 45 -17.86 -21.18 6.38
C PRO A 45 -16.58 -21.43 7.18
N GLY A 46 -15.93 -22.58 6.94
CA GLY A 46 -14.68 -22.96 7.61
C GLY A 46 -14.84 -23.51 9.04
N LEU A 47 -16.02 -23.43 9.65
CA LEU A 47 -16.23 -23.89 11.02
C LEU A 47 -16.02 -25.41 11.20
N PRO A 48 -16.51 -26.30 10.32
CA PRO A 48 -16.22 -27.74 10.42
C PRO A 48 -14.72 -28.02 10.39
N GLN A 49 -13.98 -27.33 9.51
CA GLN A 49 -12.52 -27.45 9.38
C GLN A 49 -11.81 -26.90 10.64
N ALA A 50 -12.29 -25.81 11.23
CA ALA A 50 -11.77 -25.26 12.48
C ALA A 50 -11.89 -26.24 13.65
N PHE A 51 -13.00 -26.99 13.74
CA PHE A 51 -13.20 -28.04 14.76
C PHE A 51 -12.22 -29.20 14.60
N HIS A 52 -11.76 -29.46 13.38
CA HIS A 52 -10.70 -30.42 13.09
C HIS A 52 -9.27 -29.85 13.23
N ARG A 53 -9.15 -28.63 13.77
CA ARG A 53 -7.87 -27.90 13.93
C ARG A 53 -7.14 -27.64 12.63
N ASP A 54 -7.86 -27.55 11.52
CA ASP A 54 -7.29 -27.09 10.26
C ASP A 54 -7.02 -25.57 10.39
N PRO A 55 -5.76 -25.12 10.22
CA PRO A 55 -5.41 -23.70 10.31
C PRO A 55 -6.15 -22.84 9.28
N ILE A 56 -6.48 -23.39 8.10
CA ILE A 56 -7.27 -22.67 7.09
C ILE A 56 -8.71 -22.50 7.59
N GLY A 57 -9.32 -23.57 8.12
CA GLY A 57 -10.65 -23.52 8.71
C GLY A 57 -10.76 -22.50 9.85
N LEU A 58 -9.77 -22.47 10.74
CA LEU A 58 -9.68 -21.51 11.85
C LEU A 58 -9.63 -20.06 11.35
N LEU A 59 -8.84 -19.78 10.31
CA LEU A 59 -8.74 -18.44 9.72
C LEU A 59 -10.05 -18.00 9.08
N TYR A 60 -10.73 -18.89 8.35
CA TYR A 60 -12.04 -18.61 7.76
C TYR A 60 -13.11 -18.36 8.82
N ALA A 61 -13.18 -19.21 9.84
CA ALA A 61 -14.11 -19.04 10.94
C ALA A 61 -13.86 -17.73 11.69
N ALA A 62 -12.60 -17.35 11.94
CA ALA A 62 -12.24 -16.08 12.57
C ALA A 62 -12.64 -14.87 11.70
N GLY A 63 -12.41 -14.94 10.39
CA GLY A 63 -12.81 -13.91 9.43
C GLY A 63 -14.32 -13.68 9.37
N PHE A 64 -15.12 -14.71 9.68
CA PHE A 64 -16.59 -14.62 9.71
C PHE A 64 -17.16 -14.24 11.08
N ILE A 65 -16.61 -14.81 12.15
CA ILE A 65 -17.10 -14.61 13.51
C ILE A 65 -16.73 -13.21 14.04
N ALA A 66 -15.53 -12.71 13.74
CA ALA A 66 -15.08 -11.42 14.25
C ALA A 66 -15.95 -10.23 13.77
N PRO A 67 -16.33 -10.12 12.49
CA PRO A 67 -17.27 -9.09 12.02
C PRO A 67 -18.65 -9.17 12.67
N LEU A 68 -19.19 -10.38 12.86
CA LEU A 68 -20.48 -10.59 13.51
C LEU A 68 -20.44 -10.20 14.98
N ALA A 69 -19.37 -10.58 15.69
CA ALA A 69 -19.15 -10.19 17.08
C ALA A 69 -19.01 -8.67 17.21
N PHE A 70 -18.26 -8.03 16.30
CA PHE A 70 -18.11 -6.59 16.27
C PHE A 70 -19.46 -5.88 16.00
N GLN A 71 -20.26 -6.39 15.06
CA GLN A 71 -21.60 -5.87 14.80
C GLN A 71 -22.49 -5.96 16.04
N LEU A 72 -22.52 -7.11 16.72
CA LEU A 72 -23.34 -7.28 17.92
C LEU A 72 -22.93 -6.31 19.04
N VAL A 73 -21.63 -6.18 19.31
CA VAL A 73 -21.11 -5.22 20.31
C VAL A 73 -21.43 -3.79 19.92
N TYR A 74 -21.28 -3.43 18.64
CA TYR A 74 -21.61 -2.10 18.16
C TYR A 74 -23.09 -1.78 18.33
N MET A 75 -23.98 -2.72 18.01
CA MET A 75 -25.42 -2.54 18.20
C MET A 75 -25.78 -2.42 19.69
N GLU A 76 -25.18 -3.25 20.55
CA GLU A 76 -25.43 -3.21 22.00
C GLU A 76 -24.97 -1.90 22.64
N MET A 77 -23.85 -1.33 22.17
CA MET A 77 -23.30 -0.08 22.71
C MET A 77 -24.04 1.17 22.23
N ASN A 78 -24.66 1.15 21.04
CA ASN A 78 -25.21 2.34 20.40
C ASN A 78 -26.74 2.38 20.34
N VAL A 79 -27.43 1.25 20.58
CA VAL A 79 -28.89 1.24 20.71
C VAL A 79 -29.26 1.53 22.17
N ASP A 80 -30.07 2.56 22.40
CA ASP A 80 -30.59 2.88 23.73
C ASP A 80 -31.53 1.78 24.23
N GLN A 81 -31.05 1.00 25.20
CA GLN A 81 -31.77 -0.13 25.81
C GLN A 81 -32.98 0.29 26.66
N SER A 82 -33.16 1.60 26.91
CA SER A 82 -34.33 2.11 27.63
C SER A 82 -35.59 2.24 26.75
N LEU A 83 -35.42 2.19 25.42
CA LEU A 83 -36.53 2.24 24.46
C LEU A 83 -37.29 0.91 24.41
N SER A 84 -38.58 0.95 24.05
CA SER A 84 -39.40 -0.25 23.89
C SER A 84 -40.37 -0.12 22.71
N GLY A 85 -40.79 -1.27 22.17
CA GLY A 85 -41.72 -1.35 21.03
C GLY A 85 -41.17 -0.63 19.79
N ASP A 86 -42.05 0.08 19.09
CA ASP A 86 -41.73 0.74 17.81
C ASP A 86 -40.57 1.74 17.90
N ALA A 87 -40.36 2.36 19.07
CA ALA A 87 -39.26 3.29 19.28
C ALA A 87 -37.90 2.57 19.33
N TYR A 88 -37.85 1.37 19.92
CA TYR A 88 -36.64 0.54 19.92
C TYR A 88 -36.33 0.05 18.51
N ASP A 89 -37.34 -0.41 17.77
CA ASP A 89 -37.16 -0.90 16.40
C ASP A 89 -36.65 0.19 15.46
N ALA A 90 -37.18 1.42 15.58
CA ALA A 90 -36.73 2.56 14.80
C ALA A 90 -35.26 2.95 15.10
N GLU A 91 -34.87 2.91 16.38
CA GLU A 91 -33.49 3.22 16.78
C GLU A 91 -32.52 2.10 16.37
N TYR A 92 -32.95 0.84 16.49
CA TYR A 92 -32.20 -0.30 15.99
C TYR A 92 -31.94 -0.18 14.49
N ASP A 93 -32.98 0.12 13.69
CA ASP A 93 -32.82 0.32 12.24
C ASP A 93 -31.89 1.49 11.92
N ARG A 94 -31.94 2.59 12.69
CA ARG A 94 -31.05 3.73 12.53
C ARG A 94 -29.58 3.33 12.74
N VAL A 95 -29.27 2.72 13.88
CA VAL A 95 -27.91 2.29 14.26
C VAL A 95 -27.41 1.20 13.31
N PHE A 96 -28.28 0.28 12.89
CA PHE A 96 -27.95 -0.76 11.91
C PHE A 96 -27.56 -0.15 10.57
N ASN A 97 -28.34 0.80 10.06
CA ASN A 97 -28.04 1.47 8.79
C ASN A 97 -26.78 2.33 8.86
N GLU A 98 -26.54 2.98 10.00
CA GLU A 98 -25.29 3.71 10.28
C GLU A 98 -24.08 2.77 10.26
N PHE A 99 -24.19 1.63 10.94
CA PHE A 99 -23.15 0.61 10.94
C PHE A 99 -22.87 0.08 9.53
N TYR A 100 -23.91 -0.27 8.79
CA TYR A 100 -23.75 -0.81 7.44
C TYR A 100 -23.21 0.21 6.46
N SER A 101 -23.66 1.46 6.49
CA SER A 101 -23.13 2.49 5.60
C SER A 101 -21.67 2.84 5.89
N THR A 102 -21.28 2.79 7.17
CA THR A 102 -19.94 3.19 7.61
C THR A 102 -18.94 2.05 7.54
N TYR A 103 -19.25 0.86 8.07
CA TYR A 103 -18.27 -0.22 8.27
C TYR A 103 -18.37 -1.34 7.24
N TRP A 104 -19.53 -1.56 6.63
CA TRP A 104 -19.72 -2.64 5.64
C TRP A 104 -18.79 -2.52 4.42
N PRO A 105 -18.53 -1.33 3.84
CA PRO A 105 -17.58 -1.21 2.73
C PRO A 105 -16.17 -1.68 3.10
N TYR A 106 -15.71 -1.41 4.32
CA TYR A 106 -14.41 -1.87 4.81
C TYR A 106 -14.41 -3.38 5.05
N MET A 107 -15.49 -3.93 5.57
CA MET A 107 -15.62 -5.38 5.73
C MET A 107 -15.62 -6.08 4.38
N LEU A 108 -16.44 -5.61 3.41
CA LEU A 108 -16.46 -6.15 2.05
C LEU A 108 -15.12 -6.02 1.34
N GLY A 109 -14.42 -4.90 1.50
CA GLY A 109 -13.07 -4.71 0.96
C GLY A 109 -12.10 -5.74 1.50
N ASN A 110 -12.11 -5.98 2.81
CA ASN A 110 -11.31 -7.04 3.43
C ASN A 110 -11.72 -8.43 2.93
N TYR A 111 -13.02 -8.73 2.87
CA TYR A 111 -13.51 -10.00 2.33
C TYR A 111 -13.10 -10.24 0.88
N ALA A 112 -13.14 -9.21 0.03
CA ALA A 112 -12.73 -9.30 -1.36
C ALA A 112 -11.22 -9.61 -1.47
N VAL A 113 -10.39 -8.91 -0.70
CA VAL A 113 -8.94 -9.19 -0.63
C VAL A 113 -8.67 -10.63 -0.16
N TRP A 114 -9.39 -11.09 0.86
CA TRP A 114 -9.26 -12.45 1.38
C TRP A 114 -9.75 -13.52 0.40
N ALA A 115 -10.87 -13.28 -0.29
CA ALA A 115 -11.39 -14.16 -1.32
C ALA A 115 -10.42 -14.26 -2.49
N SER A 116 -9.85 -13.14 -2.95
CA SER A 116 -8.83 -13.11 -4.00
C SER A 116 -7.55 -13.85 -3.60
N ALA A 117 -7.06 -13.64 -2.38
CA ALA A 117 -5.89 -14.37 -1.86
C ALA A 117 -6.16 -15.89 -1.81
N SER A 118 -7.37 -16.28 -1.41
CA SER A 118 -7.77 -17.68 -1.32
C SER A 118 -7.93 -18.34 -2.70
N MET A 119 -8.49 -17.62 -3.68
CA MET A 119 -8.57 -18.09 -5.07
C MET A 119 -7.18 -18.26 -5.68
N LEU A 120 -6.23 -17.35 -5.43
CA LEU A 120 -4.84 -17.49 -5.86
C LEU A 120 -4.16 -18.71 -5.23
N THR A 121 -4.42 -18.95 -3.95
CA THR A 121 -3.85 -20.11 -3.23
C THR A 121 -4.45 -21.42 -3.76
N ALA A 122 -5.77 -21.46 -4.01
CA ALA A 122 -6.45 -22.59 -4.62
C ALA A 122 -5.96 -22.85 -6.05
N GLU A 123 -5.77 -21.81 -6.86
CA GLU A 123 -5.23 -21.94 -8.22
C GLU A 123 -3.78 -22.45 -8.22
N TYR A 124 -2.96 -22.00 -7.26
CA TYR A 124 -1.59 -22.49 -7.09
C TYR A 124 -1.55 -23.99 -6.72
N VAL A 125 -2.40 -24.41 -5.77
CA VAL A 125 -2.54 -25.82 -5.40
C VAL A 125 -3.08 -26.64 -6.58
N ASN A 126 -4.06 -26.11 -7.33
CA ASN A 126 -4.67 -26.82 -8.45
C ASN A 126 -3.71 -26.97 -9.66
N ARG A 127 -2.91 -25.94 -9.98
CA ARG A 127 -1.86 -26.01 -11.01
C ARG A 127 -0.77 -27.04 -10.68
N SER A 128 -0.48 -27.26 -9.40
CA SER A 128 0.48 -28.29 -8.98
C SER A 128 -0.03 -29.72 -9.25
N GLN A 129 -1.35 -29.94 -9.24
CA GLN A 129 -1.96 -31.26 -9.44
C GLN A 129 -2.38 -31.55 -10.89
N PHE A 130 -2.71 -30.53 -11.69
CA PHE A 130 -3.13 -30.70 -13.10
C PHE A 130 -2.02 -31.08 -14.08
N SER A 131 -0.74 -31.01 -13.69
CA SER A 131 0.39 -31.46 -14.52
C SER A 131 0.40 -32.97 -14.81
N ARG A 132 -0.46 -33.77 -14.15
CA ARG A 132 -0.49 -35.24 -14.30
C ARG A 132 -1.64 -35.82 -15.12
N TYR A 133 -2.63 -35.04 -15.54
CA TYR A 133 -3.82 -35.60 -16.21
C TYR A 133 -4.33 -34.73 -17.36
N LYS A 134 -3.67 -34.84 -18.52
CA LYS A 134 -4.27 -34.51 -19.83
C LYS A 134 -3.99 -35.65 -20.78
N LEU A 135 -4.91 -36.61 -20.85
CA LEU A 135 -4.93 -37.66 -21.86
C LEU A 135 -6.34 -37.76 -22.47
N PHE A 136 -6.39 -37.58 -23.79
CA PHE A 136 -7.42 -37.99 -24.75
C PHE A 136 -8.73 -37.20 -24.85
N ALA A 137 -8.69 -36.15 -25.67
CA ALA A 137 -9.64 -35.97 -26.76
C ALA A 137 -8.83 -35.90 -28.05
N VAL A 138 -8.90 -36.96 -28.88
CA VAL A 138 -8.29 -36.96 -30.22
C VAL A 138 -9.39 -36.50 -31.16
N ASP A 139 -9.22 -35.30 -31.70
CA ASP A 139 -10.03 -34.82 -32.82
C ASP A 139 -9.92 -35.83 -33.97
N SER A 140 -11.06 -36.15 -34.57
CA SER A 140 -11.23 -37.19 -35.58
C SER A 140 -10.44 -36.87 -36.85
N TYR A 141 -9.25 -37.45 -37.00
CA TYR A 141 -8.60 -37.58 -38.29
C TYR A 141 -9.09 -38.87 -38.96
N GLU A 142 -9.67 -38.73 -40.16
CA GLU A 142 -9.87 -39.88 -41.05
C GLU A 142 -8.50 -40.34 -41.56
N ILE A 143 -7.96 -41.37 -40.93
CA ILE A 143 -6.80 -42.10 -41.48
C ILE A 143 -7.35 -43.00 -42.59
N ASP A 144 -6.95 -42.74 -43.83
CA ASP A 144 -7.29 -43.56 -45.00
C ASP A 144 -6.60 -44.93 -44.89
N LEU A 145 -7.26 -45.87 -44.22
CA LEU A 145 -6.75 -47.22 -43.99
C LEU A 145 -6.61 -48.05 -45.28
N SER A 146 -7.16 -47.59 -46.41
CA SER A 146 -7.12 -48.32 -47.69
C SER A 146 -5.71 -48.45 -48.27
N ARG A 147 -4.77 -47.61 -47.81
CA ARG A 147 -3.38 -47.60 -48.28
C ARG A 147 -2.47 -48.64 -47.62
N TYR A 148 -2.94 -49.33 -46.58
CA TYR A 148 -2.10 -50.21 -45.78
C TYR A 148 -2.41 -51.69 -46.08
N SER A 149 -1.64 -52.33 -46.96
CA SER A 149 -1.65 -53.78 -47.16
C SER A 149 -0.40 -54.41 -46.51
N GLY A 150 -0.57 -55.08 -45.38
CA GLY A 150 0.53 -55.69 -44.64
C GLY A 150 0.10 -56.41 -43.37
N SER A 151 1.02 -57.11 -42.69
CA SER A 151 0.71 -57.74 -41.40
C SER A 151 0.32 -56.68 -40.38
N ARG A 152 -0.62 -56.99 -39.48
CA ARG A 152 -1.12 -56.04 -38.45
C ARG A 152 0.00 -55.34 -37.66
N SER A 153 1.13 -56.03 -37.46
CA SER A 153 2.32 -55.50 -36.78
C SER A 153 3.03 -54.40 -37.58
N ALA A 154 3.14 -54.56 -38.91
CA ALA A 154 3.73 -53.56 -39.79
C ALA A 154 2.85 -52.32 -39.93
N VAL A 155 1.54 -52.51 -40.06
CA VAL A 155 0.56 -51.42 -40.14
C VAL A 155 0.53 -50.60 -38.84
N GLY A 156 0.56 -51.25 -37.67
CA GLY A 156 0.62 -50.56 -36.38
C GLY A 156 1.88 -49.70 -36.20
N LYS A 157 3.04 -50.16 -36.68
CA LYS A 157 4.28 -49.38 -36.63
C LYS A 157 4.25 -48.16 -37.56
N MET A 158 3.69 -48.30 -38.76
CA MET A 158 3.54 -47.16 -39.69
C MET A 158 2.58 -46.10 -39.14
N ILE A 159 1.40 -46.50 -38.67
CA ILE A 159 0.42 -45.59 -38.09
C ILE A 159 1.00 -44.88 -36.85
N SER A 160 1.75 -45.60 -36.00
CA SER A 160 2.42 -44.98 -34.86
C SER A 160 3.48 -43.94 -35.27
N GLY A 161 4.18 -44.17 -36.38
CA GLY A 161 5.15 -43.21 -36.93
C GLY A 161 4.47 -41.95 -37.43
N GLU A 162 3.41 -42.09 -38.24
CA GLU A 162 2.66 -40.95 -38.78
C GLU A 162 1.98 -40.12 -37.70
N ILE A 163 1.35 -40.76 -36.70
CA ILE A 163 0.75 -40.04 -35.55
C ILE A 163 1.81 -39.28 -34.77
N SER A 164 3.01 -39.84 -34.62
CA SER A 164 4.11 -39.16 -33.93
C SER A 164 4.60 -37.94 -34.70
N GLN A 165 4.66 -38.03 -36.03
CA GLN A 165 5.05 -36.92 -36.89
C GLN A 165 4.00 -35.80 -36.89
N ILE A 166 2.71 -36.13 -37.07
CA ILE A 166 1.61 -35.15 -37.00
C ILE A 166 1.60 -34.43 -35.63
N ARG A 167 1.85 -35.16 -34.54
CA ARG A 167 1.94 -34.56 -33.21
C ARG A 167 3.14 -33.63 -33.08
N ALA A 168 4.30 -33.98 -33.65
CA ALA A 168 5.49 -33.14 -33.62
C ALA A 168 5.28 -31.84 -34.41
N ASP A 169 4.69 -31.93 -35.61
CA ASP A 169 4.40 -30.78 -36.46
C ASP A 169 3.41 -29.83 -35.76
N ARG A 170 2.32 -30.37 -35.19
CA ARG A 170 1.36 -29.56 -34.41
C ARG A 170 1.98 -28.87 -33.20
N LEU A 171 2.88 -29.56 -32.48
CA LEU A 171 3.59 -28.96 -31.34
C LEU A 171 4.53 -27.82 -31.78
N ASN A 172 5.14 -27.93 -32.95
CA ASN A 172 5.92 -26.84 -33.53
C ASN A 172 5.03 -25.66 -33.93
N ASP A 173 3.90 -25.91 -34.60
CA ASP A 173 2.96 -24.85 -34.99
C ASP A 173 2.39 -24.12 -33.76
N GLU A 174 1.99 -24.86 -32.72
CA GLU A 174 1.50 -24.28 -31.45
C GLU A 174 2.59 -23.46 -30.75
N ARG A 175 3.85 -23.92 -30.81
CA ARG A 175 4.99 -23.17 -30.27
C ARG A 175 5.24 -21.88 -31.04
N GLU A 176 5.21 -21.91 -32.36
CA GLU A 176 5.39 -20.71 -33.21
C GLU A 176 4.29 -19.68 -32.96
N GLN A 177 3.03 -20.13 -32.83
CA GLN A 177 1.90 -19.26 -32.47
C GLN A 177 2.05 -18.63 -31.08
N MET A 178 2.50 -19.41 -30.10
CA MET A 178 2.75 -18.90 -28.75
C MET A 178 3.90 -17.88 -28.74
N GLU A 179 5.00 -18.14 -29.44
CA GLU A 179 6.11 -17.20 -29.58
C GLU A 179 5.68 -15.91 -30.28
N GLN A 180 4.81 -15.98 -31.29
CA GLN A 180 4.24 -14.80 -31.94
C GLN A 180 3.36 -13.99 -30.98
N LEU A 181 2.48 -14.66 -30.23
CA LEU A 181 1.61 -14.00 -29.26
C LEU A 181 2.40 -13.30 -28.14
N GLU A 182 3.49 -13.91 -27.67
CA GLU A 182 4.38 -13.31 -26.68
C GLU A 182 5.10 -12.08 -27.23
N ARG A 183 5.56 -12.11 -28.49
CA ARG A 183 6.16 -10.95 -29.15
C ARG A 183 5.16 -9.80 -29.28
N GLU A 184 3.91 -10.08 -29.63
CA GLU A 184 2.85 -9.08 -29.73
C GLU A 184 2.50 -8.46 -28.36
N LYS A 185 2.41 -9.30 -27.31
CA LYS A 185 2.19 -8.82 -25.94
C LYS A 185 3.33 -7.92 -25.46
N ALA A 186 4.58 -8.32 -25.72
CA ALA A 186 5.75 -7.52 -25.37
C ALA A 186 5.76 -6.17 -26.12
N ALA A 187 5.40 -6.16 -27.41
CA ALA A 187 5.32 -4.93 -28.20
C ALA A 187 4.22 -3.97 -27.68
N ARG A 188 3.04 -4.51 -27.31
CA ARG A 188 1.96 -3.69 -26.70
C ARG A 188 2.38 -3.09 -25.35
N LEU A 189 3.00 -3.89 -24.48
CA LEU A 189 3.47 -3.42 -23.18
C LEU A 189 4.51 -2.29 -23.33
N GLU A 190 5.43 -2.43 -24.29
CA GLU A 190 6.42 -1.38 -24.59
C GLU A 190 5.75 -0.10 -25.12
N GLN A 191 4.73 -0.22 -25.97
CA GLN A 191 3.97 0.93 -26.46
C GLN A 191 3.23 1.66 -25.32
N GLU A 192 2.62 0.93 -24.39
CA GLU A 192 1.97 1.49 -23.21
C GLU A 192 2.97 2.23 -22.31
N ARG A 193 4.16 1.66 -22.09
CA ARG A 193 5.23 2.31 -21.32
C ARG A 193 5.65 3.64 -21.93
N ARG A 194 5.81 3.70 -23.26
CA ARG A 194 6.15 4.94 -23.98
C ARG A 194 5.06 6.00 -23.86
N LEU A 195 3.79 5.59 -23.89
CA LEU A 195 2.66 6.49 -23.71
C LEU A 195 2.62 7.06 -22.28
N GLN A 196 2.82 6.22 -21.26
CA GLN A 196 2.90 6.65 -19.87
C GLN A 196 4.08 7.60 -19.61
N GLU A 197 5.25 7.31 -20.19
CA GLU A 197 6.41 8.19 -20.07
C GLU A 197 6.18 9.55 -20.74
N THR A 198 5.55 9.56 -21.92
CA THR A 198 5.17 10.79 -22.62
C THR A 198 4.19 11.62 -21.78
N GLN A 199 3.18 10.98 -21.19
CA GLN A 199 2.23 11.63 -20.29
C GLN A 199 2.93 12.22 -19.05
N ARG A 200 3.86 11.48 -18.46
CA ARG A 200 4.66 11.95 -17.31
C ARG A 200 5.47 13.20 -17.67
N ILE A 201 6.12 13.21 -18.85
CA ILE A 201 6.88 14.37 -19.33
C ILE A 201 5.95 15.58 -19.54
N GLN A 202 4.75 15.38 -20.08
CA GLN A 202 3.77 16.45 -20.26
C GLN A 202 3.30 17.02 -18.91
N ASN A 203 2.98 16.17 -17.93
CA ASN A 203 2.58 16.60 -16.59
C ASN A 203 3.71 17.37 -15.90
N ASN A 204 4.95 16.89 -15.98
CA ASN A 204 6.11 17.60 -15.42
C ASN A 204 6.33 18.96 -16.07
N ARG A 205 6.12 19.09 -17.39
CA ARG A 205 6.19 20.39 -18.08
C ARG A 205 5.10 21.35 -17.61
N ALA A 206 3.88 20.86 -17.39
CA ALA A 206 2.79 21.68 -16.85
C ALA A 206 3.12 22.22 -15.46
N HIS A 207 3.68 21.38 -14.58
CA HIS A 207 4.11 21.82 -13.24
C HIS A 207 5.27 22.82 -13.28
N ILE A 208 6.23 22.66 -14.19
CA ILE A 208 7.31 23.65 -14.35
C ILE A 208 6.72 25.00 -14.78
N ALA A 209 5.79 25.02 -15.73
CA ALA A 209 5.14 26.25 -16.17
C ALA A 209 4.36 26.93 -15.01
N GLU A 210 3.67 26.16 -14.18
CA GLU A 210 2.99 26.66 -12.98
C GLU A 210 3.96 27.29 -11.97
N ILE A 211 5.13 26.68 -11.76
CA ILE A 211 6.18 27.23 -10.90
C ILE A 211 6.74 28.53 -11.49
N GLU A 212 7.00 28.58 -12.81
CA GLU A 212 7.48 29.78 -13.49
C GLU A 212 6.46 30.93 -13.40
N GLU A 213 5.17 30.63 -13.52
CA GLU A 213 4.08 31.60 -13.32
C GLU A 213 4.09 32.15 -11.89
N ILE A 214 4.19 31.29 -10.87
CA ILE A 214 4.30 31.72 -9.46
C ILE A 214 5.53 32.60 -9.24
N ILE A 215 6.69 32.21 -9.77
CA ILE A 215 7.93 33.00 -9.64
C ILE A 215 7.77 34.37 -10.30
N SER A 216 7.10 34.44 -11.46
CA SER A 216 6.85 35.70 -12.17
C SER A 216 5.85 36.62 -11.46
N ALA A 217 4.94 36.05 -10.67
CA ALA A 217 3.92 36.77 -9.92
C ALA A 217 4.42 37.28 -8.56
N LEU A 218 5.59 36.82 -8.10
CA LEU A 218 6.21 37.37 -6.89
C LEU A 218 6.58 38.83 -7.17
N PRO A 219 6.13 39.79 -6.35
CA PRO A 219 6.54 41.18 -6.51
C PRO A 219 8.05 41.23 -6.45
N ASP A 220 8.64 42.02 -7.35
CA ASP A 220 10.07 42.25 -7.40
C ASP A 220 10.45 42.93 -6.06
N PHE A 221 10.85 42.12 -5.09
CA PHE A 221 11.29 42.56 -3.77
C PHE A 221 12.67 43.20 -3.97
N SER A 222 12.69 44.36 -4.60
CA SER A 222 13.79 45.32 -4.50
C SER A 222 13.72 45.92 -3.11
N PHE A 223 14.25 45.19 -2.13
CA PHE A 223 14.65 45.85 -0.89
C PHE A 223 15.78 46.81 -1.24
N GLU A 224 15.58 48.11 -1.00
CA GLU A 224 16.67 49.07 -0.86
C GLU A 224 17.45 48.71 0.41
N PHE A 225 18.30 47.68 0.33
CA PHE A 225 19.39 47.51 1.28
C PHE A 225 20.56 48.32 0.75
N ASP A 226 21.15 49.13 1.63
CA ASP A 226 22.40 49.86 1.39
C ASP A 226 23.45 48.87 0.84
N GLU A 227 23.91 49.10 -0.40
CA GLU A 227 24.70 48.18 -1.21
C GLU A 227 26.13 48.01 -0.67
N SER A 228 26.26 47.45 0.52
CA SER A 228 27.55 46.95 1.00
C SER A 228 27.83 45.57 0.40
N ALA A 229 29.05 45.38 -0.10
CA ALA A 229 29.46 44.18 -0.83
C ALA A 229 29.32 42.86 -0.03
N ASP A 230 29.23 42.93 1.30
CA ASP A 230 29.06 41.77 2.19
C ASP A 230 27.67 41.11 2.05
N ILE A 231 26.63 41.88 1.74
CA ILE A 231 25.25 41.38 1.75
C ILE A 231 24.95 40.49 0.53
N ASN A 232 25.58 40.77 -0.62
CA ASN A 232 25.38 39.94 -1.82
C ASN A 232 26.05 38.56 -1.70
N ASP A 233 27.17 38.49 -0.99
CA ASP A 233 27.82 37.22 -0.64
C ASP A 233 26.98 36.43 0.36
N GLU A 234 26.40 37.09 1.36
CA GLU A 234 25.48 36.49 2.34
C GLU A 234 24.20 35.95 1.66
N LYS A 235 23.59 36.73 0.77
CA LYS A 235 22.39 36.35 -0.01
C LYS A 235 22.67 35.14 -0.92
N THR A 236 23.85 35.11 -1.55
CA THR A 236 24.28 33.98 -2.40
C THR A 236 24.54 32.74 -1.55
N ARG A 237 25.15 32.89 -0.37
CA ARG A 237 25.34 31.81 0.60
C ARG A 237 24.02 31.23 1.07
N LEU A 238 23.06 32.06 1.49
CA LEU A 238 21.73 31.63 1.94
C LEU A 238 20.95 30.91 0.84
N LYS A 239 20.96 31.45 -0.39
CA LYS A 239 20.31 30.80 -1.55
C LYS A 239 20.91 29.41 -1.84
N ASN A 240 22.23 29.29 -1.76
CA ASN A 240 22.92 28.03 -1.96
C ASN A 240 22.67 27.04 -0.80
N ALA A 241 22.62 27.52 0.45
CA ALA A 241 22.31 26.71 1.62
C ALA A 241 20.88 26.17 1.59
N LEU A 242 19.90 27.01 1.22
CA LEU A 242 18.50 26.60 1.06
C LEU A 242 18.36 25.56 -0.07
N SER A 243 18.98 25.81 -1.23
CA SER A 243 18.99 24.87 -2.36
C SER A 243 19.64 23.54 -2.00
N HIS A 244 20.75 23.57 -1.25
CA HIS A 244 21.39 22.37 -0.73
C HIS A 244 20.46 21.61 0.23
N LYS A 245 19.82 22.29 1.20
CA LYS A 245 18.89 21.68 2.16
C LYS A 245 17.70 21.00 1.47
N TYR A 246 17.06 21.66 0.51
CA TYR A 246 15.99 21.04 -0.29
C TYR A 246 16.50 19.79 -1.02
N ARG A 247 17.71 19.84 -1.59
CA ARG A 247 18.34 18.69 -2.26
C ARG A 247 18.65 17.53 -1.30
N THR A 248 19.22 17.82 -0.12
CA THR A 248 19.55 16.79 0.88
C THR A 248 18.29 16.19 1.51
N HIS A 249 17.24 16.99 1.70
CA HIS A 249 15.95 16.50 2.21
C HIS A 249 15.30 15.54 1.19
N TYR A 250 15.35 15.90 -0.10
CA TYR A 250 14.89 15.04 -1.19
C TYR A 250 15.69 13.73 -1.29
N GLN A 251 17.03 13.81 -1.16
CA GLN A 251 17.92 12.64 -1.18
C GLN A 251 17.72 11.72 0.04
N LYS A 252 17.50 12.26 1.24
CA LYS A 252 17.16 11.46 2.42
C LYS A 252 15.82 10.75 2.26
N TYR A 253 14.87 11.38 1.59
CA TYR A 253 13.58 10.77 1.26
C TYR A 253 13.75 9.64 0.24
N GLU A 254 14.56 9.85 -0.78
CA GLU A 254 14.94 8.85 -1.79
C GLU A 254 15.61 7.61 -1.16
N VAL A 255 16.52 7.80 -0.21
CA VAL A 255 17.17 6.71 0.55
C VAL A 255 16.19 5.97 1.47
N ARG A 256 15.25 6.67 2.11
CA ARG A 256 14.18 6.01 2.90
C ARG A 256 13.28 5.15 2.02
N LEU A 257 12.95 5.61 0.81
CA LEU A 257 12.19 4.84 -0.17
C LEU A 257 12.97 3.60 -0.66
N GLN A 258 14.28 3.71 -0.85
CA GLN A 258 15.13 2.56 -1.20
C GLN A 258 15.23 1.54 -0.05
N ASN A 259 15.37 1.99 1.19
CA ASN A 259 15.53 1.13 2.38
C ASN A 259 14.22 0.49 2.86
N ALA A 260 13.07 1.10 2.59
CA ALA A 260 11.75 0.50 2.90
C ALA A 260 11.38 -0.67 1.97
N GLY A 261 12.29 -1.12 1.09
CA GLY A 261 12.03 -2.19 0.12
C GLY A 261 11.12 -1.77 -1.05
N VAL A 262 10.71 -0.50 -1.08
CA VAL A 262 9.73 0.08 -2.03
C VAL A 262 10.28 0.16 -3.47
N PHE A 263 11.57 -0.07 -3.68
CA PHE A 263 12.20 0.02 -5.00
C PHE A 263 12.19 -1.27 -5.86
N ARG A 264 11.63 -2.40 -5.39
CA ARG A 264 11.76 -3.68 -6.12
C ARG A 264 10.60 -4.10 -7.03
N SER A 265 9.49 -3.37 -7.11
CA SER A 265 8.45 -3.67 -8.10
C SER A 265 7.81 -2.40 -8.62
N GLY A 266 8.15 -2.03 -9.86
CA GLY A 266 7.71 -0.81 -10.55
C GLY A 266 6.23 -0.80 -10.94
N LEU A 267 5.33 -0.83 -9.97
CA LEU A 267 3.89 -0.57 -10.12
C LEU A 267 3.46 0.29 -8.93
N TYR A 268 3.30 1.59 -9.15
CA TYR A 268 2.53 2.44 -8.25
C TYR A 268 1.08 2.45 -8.74
N GLY A 269 0.11 2.26 -7.84
CA GLY A 269 -1.28 2.56 -8.13
C GLY A 269 -1.47 4.08 -8.21
N ILE A 270 -2.43 4.55 -9.02
CA ILE A 270 -2.82 5.96 -9.08
C ILE A 270 -3.16 6.53 -7.68
N SER A 271 -3.60 5.67 -6.75
CA SER A 271 -3.83 5.98 -5.33
C SER A 271 -2.58 6.47 -4.60
N ASP A 272 -1.44 5.84 -4.83
CA ASP A 272 -0.21 6.08 -4.06
C ASP A 272 0.44 7.41 -4.49
N LEU A 273 0.28 7.76 -5.77
CA LEU A 273 0.72 9.05 -6.31
C LEU A 273 -0.20 10.19 -5.89
N GLN A 274 -1.51 9.96 -5.75
CA GLN A 274 -2.44 10.95 -5.19
C GLN A 274 -2.12 11.24 -3.72
N GLU A 275 -1.76 10.22 -2.95
CA GLU A 275 -1.31 10.38 -1.56
C GLU A 275 0.03 11.13 -1.48
N MET A 276 0.99 10.83 -2.37
CA MET A 276 2.25 11.58 -2.46
C MET A 276 2.07 13.04 -2.88
N VAL A 277 1.23 13.33 -3.87
CA VAL A 277 0.93 14.71 -4.30
C VAL A 277 0.17 15.46 -3.21
N GLY A 278 -0.78 14.81 -2.54
CA GLY A 278 -1.46 15.34 -1.36
C GLY A 278 -0.49 15.66 -0.23
N MET A 279 0.51 14.81 0.01
CA MET A 279 1.58 15.08 0.98
C MET A 279 2.50 16.23 0.57
N ILE A 280 2.84 16.37 -0.71
CA ILE A 280 3.68 17.47 -1.20
C ILE A 280 2.94 18.81 -1.12
N LEU A 281 1.66 18.84 -1.50
CA LEU A 281 0.82 20.04 -1.42
C LEU A 281 0.48 20.41 0.02
N ASN A 282 0.13 19.44 0.87
CA ASN A 282 0.00 19.68 2.32
C ASN A 282 1.32 20.13 2.92
N ASN A 283 2.47 19.58 2.51
CA ASN A 283 3.76 20.08 2.96
C ASN A 283 4.03 21.52 2.51
N LYS A 284 3.55 21.96 1.34
CA LYS A 284 3.69 23.36 0.93
C LYS A 284 2.89 24.27 1.86
N GLU A 285 1.64 23.93 2.15
CA GLU A 285 0.79 24.73 3.06
C GLU A 285 1.28 24.68 4.51
N VAL A 286 1.70 23.50 4.99
CA VAL A 286 2.32 23.32 6.31
C VAL A 286 3.64 24.10 6.40
N VAL A 287 4.49 24.05 5.38
CA VAL A 287 5.74 24.83 5.36
C VAL A 287 5.44 26.32 5.31
N THR A 288 4.47 26.79 4.53
CA THR A 288 4.09 28.21 4.50
C THR A 288 3.52 28.67 5.84
N ARG A 289 2.65 27.87 6.48
CA ARG A 289 2.06 28.17 7.78
C ARG A 289 3.12 28.17 8.89
N GLU A 290 4.01 27.19 8.88
CA GLU A 290 5.07 27.07 9.87
C GLU A 290 6.13 28.16 9.71
N THR A 291 6.49 28.50 8.46
CA THR A 291 7.40 29.63 8.20
C THR A 291 6.77 30.95 8.65
N GLY A 292 5.47 31.13 8.42
CA GLY A 292 4.74 32.30 8.92
C GLY A 292 4.69 32.37 10.45
N ARG A 293 4.47 31.23 11.12
CA ARG A 293 4.53 31.13 12.59
C ARG A 293 5.91 31.54 13.10
N LEU A 294 6.97 30.90 12.60
CA LEU A 294 8.34 31.16 13.03
C LEU A 294 8.76 32.61 12.79
N LEU A 295 8.37 33.21 11.66
CA LEU A 295 8.66 34.61 11.35
C LEU A 295 7.93 35.59 12.30
N SER A 296 6.76 35.20 12.82
CA SER A 296 5.99 36.02 13.76
C SER A 296 6.43 35.87 15.21
N GLU A 297 7.01 34.73 15.57
CA GLU A 297 7.37 34.39 16.96
C GLU A 297 8.83 34.71 17.29
N TYR A 298 9.73 34.66 16.31
CA TYR A 298 11.17 34.83 16.52
C TYR A 298 11.71 36.09 15.85
N PRO A 299 12.72 36.75 16.45
CA PRO A 299 13.51 37.79 15.78
C PRO A 299 14.06 37.30 14.43
N GLU A 300 14.25 38.22 13.49
CA GLU A 300 14.65 37.90 12.12
C GLU A 300 15.97 37.11 12.05
N ASP A 301 16.93 37.44 12.92
CA ASP A 301 18.20 36.74 13.04
C ASP A 301 18.03 35.31 13.58
N GLU A 302 17.22 35.08 14.62
CA GLU A 302 16.92 33.72 15.12
C GLU A 302 16.14 32.90 14.09
N PHE A 303 15.15 33.50 13.43
CA PHE A 303 14.34 32.88 12.39
C PHE A 303 15.22 32.29 11.28
N LEU A 304 16.18 33.05 10.78
CA LEU A 304 17.11 32.60 9.73
C LEU A 304 17.90 31.35 10.18
N TRP A 305 18.38 31.31 11.43
CA TRP A 305 19.13 30.17 11.94
C TRP A 305 18.25 28.93 12.14
N ILE A 306 17.00 29.11 12.61
CA ILE A 306 16.01 28.02 12.73
C ILE A 306 15.72 27.40 11.35
N ILE A 307 15.44 28.22 10.33
CA ILE A 307 15.08 27.69 9.00
C ILE A 307 16.25 26.98 8.31
N ILE A 308 17.51 27.31 8.63
CA ILE A 308 18.68 26.58 8.11
C ILE A 308 19.14 25.45 9.03
N ASN A 309 18.47 25.23 10.17
CA ASN A 309 18.76 24.18 11.15
C ASN A 309 20.19 24.31 11.73
N GLU A 310 20.59 25.53 12.05
CA GLU A 310 21.84 25.85 12.75
C GLU A 310 21.55 26.49 14.12
N VAL A 311 22.50 26.35 15.05
CA VAL A 311 22.46 27.01 16.35
C VAL A 311 23.68 27.94 16.45
N ARG A 312 23.43 29.19 16.82
CA ARG A 312 24.45 30.25 16.95
C ARG A 312 24.40 30.88 18.35
N PRO A 313 25.54 31.41 18.85
CA PRO A 313 25.53 32.28 20.02
C PRO A 313 24.52 33.43 19.86
N GLY A 314 23.80 33.75 20.93
CA GLY A 314 22.75 34.77 20.94
C GLY A 314 21.33 34.22 20.80
N MET A 315 21.15 33.00 20.27
CA MET A 315 19.81 32.41 20.14
C MET A 315 19.17 32.13 21.50
N SER A 316 17.86 32.31 21.58
CA SER A 316 17.03 31.90 22.69
C SER A 316 16.94 30.39 22.84
N ARG A 317 16.66 29.92 24.07
CA ARG A 317 16.41 28.52 24.39
C ARG A 317 15.39 27.88 23.45
N ASP A 318 14.29 28.57 23.20
CA ASP A 318 13.19 28.05 22.38
C ASP A 318 13.61 27.98 20.91
N ALA A 319 14.35 28.97 20.41
CA ALA A 319 14.92 28.93 19.06
C ALA A 319 15.91 27.76 18.86
N VAL A 320 16.68 27.39 19.89
CA VAL A 320 17.53 26.18 19.83
C VAL A 320 16.69 24.91 19.67
N ILE A 321 15.58 24.82 20.40
CA ILE A 321 14.67 23.67 20.35
C ILE A 321 13.95 23.62 19.01
N GLU A 322 13.50 24.76 18.47
CA GLU A 322 12.90 24.83 17.12
C GLU A 322 13.92 24.47 16.03
N SER A 323 15.17 24.88 16.20
CA SER A 323 16.24 24.56 15.24
C SER A 323 16.62 23.08 15.31
N TRP A 324 17.15 22.59 16.43
CA TRP A 324 17.75 21.26 16.53
C TRP A 324 16.85 20.18 17.15
N GLY A 325 15.64 20.54 17.57
CA GLY A 325 14.74 19.68 18.33
C GLY A 325 15.07 19.65 19.82
N PHE A 326 14.31 18.83 20.56
CA PHE A 326 14.54 18.63 21.99
C PHE A 326 15.87 17.89 22.24
N PRO A 327 16.71 18.36 23.18
CA PRO A 327 17.94 17.68 23.55
C PRO A 327 17.66 16.35 24.27
N GLU A 328 18.63 15.43 24.22
CA GLU A 328 18.55 14.14 24.92
C GLU A 328 18.67 14.32 26.44
N THR A 329 19.45 15.31 26.86
CA THR A 329 19.65 15.63 28.29
C THR A 329 19.88 17.13 28.44
N ILE A 330 19.29 17.71 29.49
CA ILE A 330 19.52 19.09 29.90
C ILE A 330 20.18 19.05 31.28
N ASN A 331 21.42 19.53 31.37
CA ASN A 331 22.11 19.71 32.65
C ASN A 331 21.98 21.18 33.07
N GLU A 332 21.45 21.41 34.27
CA GLU A 332 21.23 22.76 34.80
C GLU A 332 22.14 23.04 36.00
N THR A 333 22.69 24.24 36.06
CA THR A 333 23.43 24.76 37.22
C THR A 333 22.86 26.11 37.58
N ARG A 334 22.26 26.22 38.77
CA ARG A 334 21.67 27.45 39.28
C ARG A 334 22.58 28.09 40.32
N SER A 335 23.02 29.31 40.03
CA SER A 335 23.67 30.22 40.98
C SER A 335 22.65 31.23 41.52
N PHE A 336 23.08 32.11 42.44
CA PHE A 336 22.22 33.11 43.05
C PHE A 336 21.52 34.04 42.03
N ASP A 337 22.23 34.41 40.96
CA ASP A 337 21.80 35.39 39.97
C ASP A 337 21.78 34.86 38.52
N THR A 338 22.26 33.64 38.30
CA THR A 338 22.54 33.11 36.97
C THR A 338 22.08 31.66 36.85
N LEU A 339 21.36 31.34 35.78
CA LEU A 339 21.04 29.98 35.37
C LEU A 339 21.95 29.59 34.20
N ARG A 340 22.74 28.53 34.36
CA ARG A 340 23.52 27.93 33.28
C ARG A 340 22.92 26.61 32.88
N GLU A 341 22.74 26.41 31.59
CA GLU A 341 22.17 25.19 31.03
C GLU A 341 23.13 24.61 30.00
N GLN A 342 23.21 23.29 29.94
CA GLN A 342 23.92 22.58 28.89
C GLN A 342 22.94 21.59 28.25
N PHE A 343 22.64 21.82 26.99
CA PHE A 343 21.83 20.93 26.17
C PHE A 343 22.75 19.93 25.50
N VAL A 344 22.52 18.65 25.79
CA VAL A 344 23.29 17.53 25.24
C VAL A 344 22.49 16.94 24.09
N TYR A 345 23.07 17.04 22.90
CA TYR A 345 22.59 16.37 21.70
C TYR A 345 23.53 15.21 21.38
N GLY A 346 22.99 14.07 20.94
CA GLY A 346 23.78 12.93 20.50
C GLY A 346 24.86 13.30 19.48
N ASN A 347 25.86 12.42 19.34
CA ASN A 347 27.06 12.62 18.51
C ASN A 347 28.00 13.74 19.01
N ARG A 348 28.12 13.89 20.34
CA ARG A 348 29.05 14.85 20.97
C ARG A 348 28.76 16.31 20.59
N ARG A 349 27.47 16.66 20.47
CA ARG A 349 27.00 18.02 20.21
C ARG A 349 26.45 18.61 21.50
N TYR A 350 26.91 19.81 21.85
CA TYR A 350 26.53 20.47 23.10
C TYR A 350 26.22 21.93 22.81
N VAL A 351 25.16 22.44 23.43
CA VAL A 351 24.81 23.86 23.41
C VAL A 351 24.83 24.36 24.85
N TYR A 352 25.58 25.41 25.11
CA TYR A 352 25.69 26.02 26.43
C TYR A 352 24.89 27.31 26.45
N LEU A 353 24.00 27.45 27.43
CA LEU A 353 23.15 28.62 27.61
C LEU A 353 23.41 29.27 28.96
N GLU A 354 23.31 30.60 29.01
CA GLU A 354 23.29 31.38 30.23
C GLU A 354 22.03 32.24 30.22
N ASN A 355 21.19 32.09 31.25
CA ASN A 355 19.88 32.73 31.38
C ASN A 355 18.98 32.54 30.14
N GLY A 356 19.00 31.34 29.55
CA GLY A 356 18.20 30.99 28.38
C GLY A 356 18.75 31.49 27.03
N ILE A 357 19.96 32.07 27.00
CA ILE A 357 20.61 32.55 25.77
C ILE A 357 21.85 31.72 25.46
N VAL A 358 22.01 31.28 24.21
CA VAL A 358 23.18 30.49 23.78
C VAL A 358 24.45 31.33 23.91
N THR A 359 25.41 30.81 24.66
CA THR A 359 26.74 31.41 24.81
C THR A 359 27.78 30.72 23.92
N SER A 360 27.66 29.40 23.73
CA SER A 360 28.58 28.64 22.88
C SER A 360 27.99 27.31 22.41
N VAL A 361 28.52 26.81 21.28
CA VAL A 361 28.14 25.53 20.68
C VAL A 361 29.39 24.71 20.45
N GLN A 362 29.37 23.45 20.89
CA GLN A 362 30.46 22.49 20.72
C GLN A 362 29.98 21.33 19.85
N GLN A 363 30.68 21.05 18.77
CA GLN A 363 30.39 19.95 17.85
C GLN A 363 31.68 19.36 17.27
N PRO A 364 31.67 18.11 16.80
CA PRO A 364 32.81 17.54 16.07
C PRO A 364 33.15 18.41 14.85
N ARG A 365 34.44 18.60 14.59
CA ARG A 365 34.93 19.28 13.38
C ARG A 365 34.71 18.43 12.13
#